data_AF-A0A962ARG7-F1
#
_entry.id   AF-A0A962ARG7-F1
#
_cell.length_a   1.000
_cell.length_b   1.000
_cell.length_c   1.000
_cell.angle_alpha   90.00
_cell.angle_beta   90.00
_cell.angle_gamma   90.00
#
_symmetry.space_group_name_H-M   'P 1'
#
loop_
_entity.id
_entity.type
_entity.pdbx_description
1 polymer ?
#
loop_
_entity_poly.entity_id
_entity_poly.type
_entity_poly.pdbx_seq_one_letter_code
_entity_poly.pdbx_strand_id
1 'polypeptide(L)'
;STVGTVTEIYDYMRLLWARVGIPYSPATGLPIESQTVSQMVDRVMALPEKTRLYLLAPVVRGRKGEYRKEIADYMKRGFQRLKIDGQYYEIAEAPALDKKFKHDIDVVVDRIVVRPDIAARLAESFETALELAGGLAVVEFADAAAAPAPAKDAANVSTHYGEHIVFSSQFACPVSGFTIPEIEPRLFSFNNPFGACPTCGGLGSEQTIDADLVVPDPKLTLRKGAIAPWARSTSPYYQQTLAALGKHYKFRLDTSFEALP
;
A
#
# COMPACT_ATOMS: atom_id res chain seq x y z
N SER A 1 1.46 28.40 -7.82
CA SER A 1 2.78 28.60 -7.19
C SER A 1 2.55 28.99 -5.73
N THR A 2 3.19 28.31 -4.79
CA THR A 2 3.10 28.59 -3.34
C THR A 2 4.32 29.39 -2.88
N VAL A 3 4.31 29.92 -1.66
CA VAL A 3 5.48 30.59 -1.07
C VAL A 3 6.72 29.69 -1.15
N GLY A 4 6.57 28.40 -0.86
CA GLY A 4 7.65 27.43 -0.90
C GLY A 4 8.24 27.19 -2.30
N THR A 5 7.41 27.23 -3.36
CA THR A 5 7.93 27.10 -4.74
C THR A 5 8.54 28.40 -5.25
N VAL A 6 8.06 29.56 -4.82
CA VAL A 6 8.64 30.87 -5.19
C VAL A 6 10.01 31.10 -4.55
N THR A 7 10.16 30.66 -3.31
CA THR A 7 11.41 30.81 -2.55
C THR A 7 12.40 29.67 -2.75
N GLU A 8 12.06 28.69 -3.60
CA GLU A 8 12.80 27.43 -3.81
C GLU A 8 12.97 26.56 -2.54
N ILE A 9 12.48 27.00 -1.37
CA ILE A 9 12.53 26.24 -0.12
C ILE A 9 11.91 24.85 -0.32
N TYR A 10 10.80 24.77 -1.06
CA TYR A 10 10.15 23.49 -1.34
C TYR A 10 11.07 22.55 -2.12
N ASP A 11 11.93 23.05 -2.99
CA ASP A 11 12.86 22.22 -3.79
C ASP A 11 13.94 21.61 -2.90
N TYR A 12 14.46 22.38 -1.94
CA TYR A 12 15.35 21.86 -0.91
C TYR A 12 14.64 20.86 0.02
N MET A 13 13.38 21.11 0.37
CA MET A 13 12.61 20.13 1.16
C MET A 13 12.41 18.82 0.40
N ARG A 14 12.12 18.85 -0.90
CA ARG A 14 12.02 17.65 -1.75
C ARG A 14 13.34 16.87 -1.76
N LEU A 15 14.48 17.55 -1.85
CA LEU A 15 15.80 16.92 -1.75
C LEU A 15 16.04 16.32 -0.36
N LEU A 16 15.70 17.04 0.71
CA LEU A 16 15.85 16.57 2.08
C LEU A 16 15.05 15.28 2.31
N TRP A 17 13.76 15.27 1.97
CA TRP A 17 12.91 14.09 2.12
C TRP A 17 13.37 12.92 1.27
N ALA A 18 13.88 13.17 0.06
CA ALA A 18 14.39 12.09 -0.78
C ALA A 18 15.69 11.47 -0.26
N ARG A 19 16.53 12.26 0.42
CA ARG A 19 17.87 11.81 0.84
C ARG A 19 17.91 11.18 2.22
N VAL A 20 17.12 11.71 3.16
CA VAL A 20 17.16 11.27 4.57
C VAL A 20 15.78 10.93 5.12
N GLY A 21 14.73 11.03 4.31
CA GLY A 21 13.39 10.63 4.72
C GLY A 21 13.30 9.12 4.89
N ILE A 22 12.79 8.69 6.04
CA ILE A 22 12.41 7.30 6.27
C ILE A 22 10.96 7.16 5.79
N PRO A 23 10.68 6.41 4.72
CA PRO A 23 9.32 6.19 4.26
C PRO A 23 8.57 5.27 5.23
N TYR A 24 7.27 5.47 5.36
CA TYR A 24 6.39 4.67 6.20
C TYR A 24 5.22 4.13 5.40
N SER A 25 4.76 2.92 5.73
CA SER A 25 3.55 2.34 5.16
C SER A 25 2.30 3.08 5.67
N PRO A 26 1.42 3.61 4.80
CA PRO A 26 0.17 4.25 5.23
C PRO A 26 -0.80 3.28 5.93
N ALA A 27 -0.70 1.98 5.64
CA ALA A 27 -1.58 0.97 6.20
C ALA A 27 -1.16 0.49 7.60
N THR A 28 0.14 0.46 7.89
CA THR A 28 0.68 -0.10 9.14
C THR A 28 1.43 0.92 10.01
N GLY A 29 1.86 2.04 9.44
CA GLY A 29 2.69 3.03 10.14
C GLY A 29 4.13 2.57 10.40
N LEU A 30 4.57 1.45 9.82
CA LEU A 30 5.93 0.93 10.00
C LEU A 30 6.87 1.44 8.90
N PRO A 31 8.18 1.60 9.20
CA PRO A 31 9.17 2.02 8.21
C PRO A 31 9.29 0.97 7.09
N ILE A 32 9.49 1.44 5.86
CA ILE A 32 9.78 0.57 4.70
C ILE A 32 11.21 0.81 4.22
N GLU A 33 11.97 -0.25 4.03
CA GLU A 33 13.38 -0.18 3.64
C GLU A 33 13.59 -0.93 2.33
N SER A 34 14.37 -0.33 1.42
CA SER A 34 14.94 -1.04 0.28
C SER A 34 16.38 -1.42 0.61
N GLN A 35 16.77 -2.65 0.31
CA GLN A 35 18.13 -3.15 0.51
C GLN A 35 18.66 -3.69 -0.82
N THR A 36 19.95 -3.51 -1.10
CA THR A 36 20.60 -4.17 -2.23
C THR A 36 20.88 -5.63 -1.90
N VAL A 37 21.01 -6.50 -2.90
CA VAL A 37 21.37 -7.91 -2.68
C VAL A 37 22.64 -8.04 -1.84
N SER A 38 23.65 -7.19 -2.09
CA SER A 38 24.88 -7.17 -1.27
C SER A 38 24.59 -6.87 0.21
N GLN A 39 23.74 -5.88 0.51
CA GLN A 39 23.35 -5.57 1.89
C GLN A 39 22.56 -6.72 2.55
N MET A 40 21.70 -7.40 1.79
CA MET A 40 20.97 -8.57 2.27
C MET A 40 21.93 -9.72 2.63
N VAL A 41 22.90 -9.99 1.74
CA VAL A 41 23.97 -10.97 1.94
C VAL A 41 24.78 -10.61 3.18
N ASP A 42 25.26 -9.38 3.29
CA ASP A 42 26.06 -8.91 4.44
C ASP A 42 25.31 -9.09 5.77
N ARG A 43 24.01 -8.79 5.79
CA ARG A 43 23.16 -8.96 6.98
C ARG A 43 22.99 -10.42 7.39
N VAL A 44 22.88 -11.34 6.45
CA VAL A 44 22.81 -12.78 6.74
C VAL A 44 24.18 -13.32 7.14
N MET A 45 25.26 -12.85 6.52
CA MET A 45 26.64 -13.23 6.85
C MET A 45 27.10 -12.75 8.22
N ALA A 46 26.43 -11.73 8.77
CA ALA A 46 26.63 -11.25 10.15
C ALA A 46 26.01 -12.17 11.23
N LEU A 47 25.20 -13.16 10.84
CA LEU A 47 24.65 -14.16 11.77
C LEU A 47 25.74 -15.14 12.25
N PRO A 48 25.55 -15.82 13.39
CA PRO A 48 26.51 -16.79 13.89
C PRO A 48 26.83 -17.89 12.85
N GLU A 49 28.09 -18.30 12.78
CA GLU A 49 28.49 -19.41 11.91
C GLU A 49 27.69 -20.68 12.25
N LYS A 50 27.44 -21.50 11.22
CA LYS A 50 26.64 -22.74 11.27
C LYS A 50 25.15 -22.55 11.53
N THR A 51 24.65 -21.31 11.57
CA THR A 51 23.20 -21.04 11.57
C THR A 51 22.56 -21.61 10.32
N ARG A 52 21.47 -22.38 10.49
CA ARG A 52 20.72 -23.00 9.40
C ARG A 52 19.51 -22.15 9.05
N LEU A 53 19.38 -21.82 7.77
CA LEU A 53 18.39 -20.86 7.28
C LEU A 53 17.66 -21.43 6.06
N TYR A 54 16.37 -21.13 5.96
CA TYR A 54 15.59 -21.25 4.74
C TYR A 54 15.45 -19.88 4.10
N LEU A 55 15.85 -19.77 2.83
CA LEU A 55 15.53 -18.60 2.02
C LEU A 55 14.23 -18.86 1.28
N LEU A 56 13.25 -18.01 1.52
CA LEU A 56 11.88 -18.12 1.07
C LEU A 56 11.51 -16.95 0.17
N ALA A 57 10.76 -17.22 -0.89
CA ALA A 57 10.14 -16.21 -1.75
C ALA A 57 8.63 -16.15 -1.47
N PRO A 58 8.10 -15.09 -0.81
CA PRO A 58 6.69 -15.00 -0.45
C PRO A 58 5.81 -14.60 -1.64
N VAL A 59 5.47 -15.58 -2.47
CA VAL A 59 4.76 -15.39 -3.74
C VAL A 59 3.28 -15.06 -3.56
N VAL A 60 2.65 -15.56 -2.50
CA VAL A 60 1.25 -15.28 -2.16
C VAL A 60 1.14 -14.95 -0.67
N ARG A 61 0.45 -13.86 -0.34
CA ARG A 61 0.23 -13.42 1.04
C ARG A 61 -1.20 -12.97 1.28
N GLY A 62 -1.94 -13.66 2.14
CA GLY A 62 -3.28 -13.27 2.59
C GLY A 62 -4.31 -13.15 1.48
N ARG A 63 -4.12 -13.85 0.36
CA ARG A 63 -4.98 -13.78 -0.83
C ARG A 63 -5.79 -15.05 -0.99
N LYS A 64 -7.02 -14.89 -1.51
CA LYS A 64 -7.92 -16.01 -1.78
C LYS A 64 -7.62 -16.63 -3.13
N GLY A 65 -7.50 -17.96 -3.19
CA GLY A 65 -7.23 -18.67 -4.45
C GLY A 65 -6.83 -20.13 -4.23
N GLU A 66 -6.91 -20.93 -5.29
CA GLU A 66 -6.50 -22.34 -5.29
C GLU A 66 -5.04 -22.56 -5.74
N TYR A 67 -4.45 -21.56 -6.41
CA TYR A 67 -3.04 -21.47 -6.85
C TYR A 67 -2.45 -22.69 -7.60
N ARG A 68 -3.29 -23.58 -8.16
CA ARG A 68 -2.83 -24.82 -8.82
C ARG A 68 -1.90 -24.57 -10.01
N LYS A 69 -2.18 -23.52 -10.78
CA LYS A 69 -1.39 -23.20 -11.98
C LYS A 69 -0.01 -22.67 -11.59
N GLU A 70 0.03 -21.81 -10.57
CA GLU A 70 1.22 -21.21 -10.00
C GLU A 70 2.12 -22.28 -9.37
N ILE A 71 1.55 -23.17 -8.55
CA ILE A 71 2.28 -24.29 -7.95
C ILE A 71 2.90 -25.20 -9.02
N ALA A 72 2.14 -25.52 -10.09
CA ALA A 72 2.65 -26.32 -11.20
C ALA A 72 3.76 -25.60 -11.99
N ASP A 73 3.72 -24.27 -12.10
CA ASP A 73 4.76 -23.47 -12.74
C ASP A 73 6.06 -23.49 -11.91
N TYR A 74 5.98 -23.37 -10.59
CA TYR A 74 7.14 -23.51 -9.71
C TYR A 74 7.78 -24.91 -9.81
N MET A 75 6.96 -25.97 -9.93
CA MET A 75 7.48 -27.32 -10.18
C MET A 75 8.26 -27.42 -11.50
N LYS A 76 7.72 -26.82 -12.58
CA LYS A 76 8.38 -26.80 -13.89
C LYS A 76 9.69 -26.01 -13.88
N ARG A 77 9.76 -24.96 -13.06
CA ARG A 77 10.98 -24.17 -12.83
C ARG A 77 12.02 -24.88 -11.96
N GLY A 78 11.70 -26.08 -11.45
CA GLY A 78 12.64 -26.93 -10.71
C GLY A 78 12.60 -26.75 -9.19
N PHE A 79 11.68 -25.96 -8.65
CA PHE A 79 11.50 -25.87 -7.20
C PHE A 79 10.91 -27.16 -6.66
N GLN A 80 11.34 -27.58 -5.47
CA GLN A 80 10.93 -28.85 -4.87
C GLN A 80 10.02 -28.68 -3.65
N ARG A 81 10.10 -27.54 -2.96
CA ARG A 81 9.38 -27.32 -1.70
C ARG A 81 8.68 -25.98 -1.65
N LEU A 82 7.54 -25.97 -0.96
CA LEU A 82 6.75 -24.80 -0.62
C LEU A 82 6.49 -24.80 0.88
N LYS A 83 6.27 -23.61 1.42
CA LYS A 83 5.63 -23.42 2.72
C LYS A 83 4.24 -22.87 2.46
N ILE A 84 3.21 -23.62 2.82
CA ILE A 84 1.81 -23.20 2.64
C ILE A 84 1.16 -23.12 4.01
N ASP A 85 0.59 -21.95 4.34
CA ASP A 85 -0.09 -21.67 5.61
C ASP A 85 0.74 -22.11 6.84
N GLY A 86 2.06 -21.87 6.79
CA GLY A 86 2.99 -22.19 7.87
C GLY A 86 3.61 -23.60 7.82
N GLN A 87 3.14 -24.50 6.95
CA GLN A 87 3.61 -25.88 6.88
C GLN A 87 4.42 -26.15 5.60
N TYR A 88 5.51 -26.89 5.72
CA TYR A 88 6.35 -27.24 4.58
C TYR A 88 5.82 -28.47 3.85
N TYR A 89 5.73 -28.38 2.54
CA TYR A 89 5.31 -29.43 1.63
C TYR A 89 6.33 -29.62 0.51
N GLU A 90 6.50 -30.86 0.05
CA GLU A 90 7.05 -31.09 -1.28
C GLU A 90 6.00 -30.72 -2.32
N ILE A 91 6.40 -30.10 -3.44
CA ILE A 91 5.43 -29.59 -4.42
C ILE A 91 4.52 -30.69 -4.96
N ALA A 92 5.04 -31.91 -5.10
CA ALA A 92 4.27 -33.07 -5.53
C ALA A 92 3.19 -33.51 -4.52
N GLU A 93 3.39 -33.21 -3.24
CA GLU A 93 2.50 -33.58 -2.13
C GLU A 93 1.73 -32.37 -1.57
N ALA A 94 1.80 -31.22 -2.24
CA ALA A 94 1.14 -30.00 -1.81
C ALA A 94 -0.39 -30.20 -1.78
N PRO A 95 -1.07 -29.82 -0.67
CA PRO A 95 -2.52 -29.98 -0.55
C PRO A 95 -3.26 -29.10 -1.56
N ALA A 96 -4.44 -29.56 -1.98
CA ALA A 96 -5.33 -28.74 -2.79
C ALA A 96 -5.89 -27.58 -1.93
N LEU A 97 -5.61 -26.34 -2.33
CA LEU A 97 -6.08 -25.14 -1.64
C LEU A 97 -7.52 -24.78 -2.04
N ASP A 98 -8.29 -24.26 -1.10
CA ASP A 98 -9.68 -23.87 -1.32
C ASP A 98 -9.76 -22.38 -1.67
N LYS A 99 -10.32 -22.09 -2.85
CA LYS A 99 -10.51 -20.74 -3.39
C LYS A 99 -11.27 -19.77 -2.45
N LYS A 100 -12.04 -20.26 -1.47
CA LYS A 100 -12.80 -19.42 -0.52
C LYS A 100 -11.94 -18.83 0.58
N PHE A 101 -10.85 -19.49 0.94
CA PHE A 101 -9.98 -19.11 2.06
C PHE A 101 -8.78 -18.32 1.59
N LYS A 102 -8.20 -17.53 2.50
CA LYS A 102 -6.96 -16.81 2.26
C LYS A 102 -5.81 -17.76 2.55
N HIS A 103 -4.80 -17.76 1.69
CA HIS A 103 -3.61 -18.59 1.84
C HIS A 103 -2.35 -17.74 1.79
N ASP A 104 -1.32 -18.21 2.49
CA ASP A 104 0.06 -17.75 2.42
C ASP A 104 0.91 -18.85 1.77
N ILE A 105 1.65 -18.52 0.71
CA ILE A 105 2.49 -19.47 -0.03
C ILE A 105 3.88 -18.85 -0.20
N ASP A 106 4.88 -19.54 0.35
CA ASP A 106 6.29 -19.25 0.12
C ASP A 106 6.96 -20.36 -0.68
N VAL A 107 7.75 -20.00 -1.68
CA VAL A 107 8.63 -20.94 -2.37
C VAL A 107 9.94 -21.06 -1.60
N VAL A 108 10.36 -22.28 -1.28
CA VAL A 108 11.68 -22.51 -0.68
C VAL A 108 12.72 -22.44 -1.79
N VAL A 109 13.50 -21.36 -1.81
CA VAL A 109 14.50 -21.09 -2.86
C VAL A 109 15.81 -21.80 -2.55
N ASP A 110 16.30 -21.64 -1.31
CA ASP A 110 17.53 -22.31 -0.89
C ASP A 110 17.50 -22.70 0.59
N ARG A 111 18.33 -23.69 0.94
CA ARG A 111 18.64 -24.11 2.31
C ARG A 111 20.10 -23.81 2.56
N ILE A 112 20.34 -22.84 3.43
CA ILE A 112 21.65 -22.23 3.62
C ILE A 112 22.16 -22.57 5.01
N VAL A 113 23.46 -22.76 5.12
CA VAL A 113 24.17 -22.84 6.40
C VAL A 113 25.23 -21.75 6.38
N VAL A 114 25.16 -20.80 7.31
CA VAL A 114 26.05 -19.64 7.37
C VAL A 114 27.50 -20.10 7.52
N ARG A 115 28.33 -19.76 6.54
CA ARG A 115 29.77 -20.01 6.47
C ARG A 115 30.46 -18.90 5.67
N PRO A 116 31.77 -18.66 5.84
CA PRO A 116 32.46 -17.58 5.14
C PRO A 116 32.44 -17.68 3.60
N ASP A 117 32.29 -18.89 3.06
CA ASP A 117 32.40 -19.20 1.63
C ASP A 117 31.07 -19.13 0.85
N ILE A 118 29.94 -18.91 1.51
CA ILE A 118 28.61 -19.01 0.87
C ILE A 118 28.11 -17.70 0.25
N ALA A 119 28.84 -16.59 0.35
CA ALA A 119 28.35 -15.27 -0.04
C ALA A 119 27.89 -15.19 -1.50
N ALA A 120 28.64 -15.77 -2.45
CA ALA A 120 28.29 -15.76 -3.87
C ALA A 120 26.99 -16.56 -4.15
N ARG A 121 26.89 -17.77 -3.60
CA ARG A 121 25.66 -18.59 -3.70
C ARG A 121 24.46 -17.91 -3.06
N LEU A 122 24.68 -17.25 -1.91
CA LEU A 122 23.63 -16.54 -1.20
C LEU A 122 23.11 -15.37 -2.04
N ALA A 123 23.99 -14.64 -2.73
CA ALA A 123 23.61 -13.57 -3.65
C ALA A 123 22.72 -14.09 -4.80
N GLU A 124 23.14 -15.16 -5.48
CA GLU A 124 22.35 -15.80 -6.56
C GLU A 124 20.98 -16.29 -6.06
N SER A 125 20.94 -16.82 -4.83
CA SER A 125 19.70 -17.29 -4.20
C SER A 125 18.77 -16.12 -3.86
N PHE A 126 19.31 -14.99 -3.37
CA PHE A 126 18.55 -13.77 -3.14
C PHE A 126 18.00 -13.20 -4.44
N GLU A 127 18.79 -13.13 -5.51
CA GLU A 127 18.30 -12.68 -6.82
C GLU A 127 17.11 -13.52 -7.29
N THR A 128 17.24 -14.85 -7.18
CA THR A 128 16.16 -15.79 -7.53
C THR A 128 14.91 -15.56 -6.68
N ALA A 129 15.07 -15.38 -5.36
CA ALA A 129 13.95 -15.16 -4.44
C ALA A 129 13.23 -13.83 -4.72
N LEU A 130 13.99 -12.77 -4.92
CA LEU A 130 13.46 -11.44 -5.23
C LEU A 130 12.73 -11.44 -6.58
N GLU A 131 13.27 -12.11 -7.61
CA GLU A 131 12.62 -12.21 -8.91
C GLU A 131 11.27 -12.96 -8.81
N LEU A 132 11.22 -14.04 -8.02
CA LEU A 132 10.01 -14.83 -7.80
C LEU A 132 8.88 -14.06 -7.11
N ALA A 133 9.21 -13.29 -6.08
CA ALA A 133 8.24 -12.64 -5.19
C ALA A 133 8.15 -11.12 -5.38
N GLY A 134 8.61 -10.60 -6.54
CA GLY A 134 8.45 -9.19 -6.90
C GLY A 134 9.24 -8.23 -6.01
N GLY A 135 10.45 -8.64 -5.61
CA GLY A 135 11.36 -7.85 -4.80
C GLY A 135 11.30 -8.11 -3.30
N LEU A 136 10.71 -9.22 -2.86
CA LEU A 136 10.66 -9.65 -1.46
C LEU A 136 11.37 -10.98 -1.26
N ALA A 137 12.06 -11.12 -0.14
CA ALA A 137 12.64 -12.39 0.30
C ALA A 137 12.51 -12.51 1.82
N VAL A 138 12.34 -13.72 2.33
CA VAL A 138 12.23 -14.00 3.76
C VAL A 138 13.27 -15.03 4.13
N VAL A 139 14.04 -14.76 5.18
CA VAL A 139 14.97 -15.71 5.78
C VAL A 139 14.37 -16.22 7.07
N GLU A 140 14.15 -17.53 7.15
CA GLU A 140 13.60 -18.19 8.32
C GLU A 140 14.64 -19.13 8.94
N PHE A 141 14.75 -19.11 10.27
CA PHE A 141 15.68 -19.99 10.98
C PHE A 141 15.13 -21.42 10.99
N ALA A 142 15.95 -22.38 10.56
CA ALA A 142 15.56 -23.79 10.56
C ALA A 142 15.54 -24.39 11.98
N ASP A 143 16.33 -23.82 12.89
CA ASP A 143 16.43 -24.22 14.29
C ASP A 143 15.89 -23.08 15.18
N ALA A 144 14.74 -23.28 15.84
CA ALA A 144 14.08 -22.27 16.69
C ALA A 144 14.88 -21.88 17.96
N ALA A 145 15.99 -22.56 18.25
CA ALA A 145 16.88 -22.22 19.36
C ALA A 145 18.04 -21.29 18.95
N ALA A 146 18.23 -21.07 17.65
CA ALA A 146 19.36 -20.33 17.08
C ALA A 146 19.04 -18.88 16.74
N ALA A 147 17.77 -18.45 16.83
CA ALA A 147 17.45 -17.09 16.47
C ALA A 147 17.64 -16.11 17.63
N PRO A 148 17.98 -14.85 17.31
CA PRO A 148 18.18 -13.81 18.31
C PRO A 148 16.85 -13.47 18.98
N ALA A 149 16.90 -13.24 20.30
CA ALA A 149 15.75 -12.74 21.05
C ALA A 149 15.15 -11.50 20.38
N PRO A 150 13.80 -11.39 20.31
CA PRO A 150 13.15 -10.32 19.55
C PRO A 150 13.61 -8.95 20.04
N ALA A 151 14.00 -8.09 19.10
CA ALA A 151 14.20 -6.68 19.36
C ALA A 151 12.86 -6.08 19.84
N LYS A 152 12.89 -5.32 20.94
CA LYS A 152 11.72 -4.80 21.65
C LYS A 152 10.79 -3.88 20.84
N ASP A 153 11.13 -3.55 19.60
CA ASP A 153 10.42 -2.57 18.77
C ASP A 153 9.55 -3.21 17.66
N ALA A 154 9.52 -4.53 17.50
CA ALA A 154 8.75 -5.24 16.46
C ALA A 154 7.29 -5.57 16.86
N ALA A 155 6.68 -4.77 17.75
CA ALA A 155 5.50 -5.17 18.49
C ALA A 155 4.15 -5.18 17.72
N ASN A 156 4.08 -4.88 16.42
CA ASN A 156 2.79 -4.86 15.70
C ASN A 156 2.88 -5.28 14.22
N VAL A 157 3.40 -6.49 13.97
CA VAL A 157 3.17 -7.18 12.69
C VAL A 157 2.53 -8.52 12.97
N SER A 158 1.23 -8.64 12.72
CA SER A 158 0.53 -9.93 12.73
C SER A 158 0.84 -10.68 11.43
N THR A 159 1.80 -11.61 11.42
CA THR A 159 1.83 -12.73 10.47
C THR A 159 2.70 -13.87 11.01
N HIS A 160 2.16 -15.09 10.94
CA HIS A 160 2.54 -16.42 11.46
C HIS A 160 3.99 -16.96 11.29
N TYR A 161 5.00 -16.13 11.12
CA TYR A 161 6.38 -16.59 11.07
C TYR A 161 7.00 -16.48 12.46
N GLY A 162 7.58 -17.58 12.97
CA GLY A 162 8.56 -17.53 14.06
C GLY A 162 9.74 -16.64 13.69
N GLU A 163 10.78 -16.58 14.51
CA GLU A 163 11.96 -15.71 14.29
C GLU A 163 12.42 -15.73 12.81
N HIS A 164 12.15 -14.66 12.06
CA HIS A 164 12.39 -14.55 10.61
C HIS A 164 12.84 -13.12 10.28
N ILE A 165 13.60 -12.97 9.20
CA ILE A 165 14.11 -11.68 8.71
C ILE A 165 13.51 -11.45 7.32
N VAL A 166 12.78 -10.35 7.17
CA VAL A 166 12.23 -9.95 5.87
C VAL A 166 13.18 -8.99 5.18
N PHE A 167 13.44 -9.26 3.91
CA PHE A 167 14.23 -8.45 3.01
C PHE A 167 13.36 -7.95 1.86
N SER A 168 13.63 -6.73 1.41
CA SER A 168 12.95 -6.11 0.28
C SER A 168 13.94 -5.37 -0.58
N SER A 169 13.97 -5.64 -1.88
CA SER A 169 14.73 -4.86 -2.85
C SER A 169 13.98 -3.62 -3.33
N GLN A 170 12.69 -3.53 -3.00
CA GLN A 170 11.84 -2.36 -3.22
C GLN A 170 11.45 -1.73 -1.88
N PHE A 171 10.98 -0.49 -1.88
CA PHE A 171 10.35 0.07 -0.67
C PHE A 171 8.95 -0.52 -0.51
N ALA A 172 8.86 -1.67 0.16
CA ALA A 172 7.63 -2.43 0.30
C ALA A 172 7.29 -2.70 1.76
N CYS A 173 6.01 -2.61 2.10
CA CYS A 173 5.47 -3.03 3.37
C CYS A 173 5.30 -4.55 3.37
N PRO A 174 5.90 -5.28 4.33
CA PRO A 174 5.82 -6.73 4.38
C PRO A 174 4.42 -7.26 4.75
N VAL A 175 3.59 -6.44 5.39
CA VAL A 175 2.25 -6.83 5.87
C VAL A 175 1.17 -6.54 4.85
N SER A 176 1.12 -5.30 4.36
CA SER A 176 0.06 -4.83 3.47
C SER A 176 0.37 -5.07 1.98
N GLY A 177 1.62 -5.35 1.65
CA GLY A 177 2.09 -5.37 0.25
C GLY A 177 2.11 -4.00 -0.41
N PHE A 178 1.88 -2.91 0.34
CA PHE A 178 2.03 -1.55 -0.16
C PHE A 178 3.47 -1.32 -0.62
N THR A 179 3.67 -0.90 -1.85
CA THR A 179 5.00 -0.58 -2.39
C THR A 179 5.05 0.88 -2.82
N ILE A 180 6.23 1.49 -2.70
CA ILE A 180 6.53 2.76 -3.35
C ILE A 180 7.69 2.54 -4.34
N PRO A 181 7.71 3.29 -5.45
CA PRO A 181 8.87 3.35 -6.32
C PRO A 181 10.07 3.93 -5.57
N GLU A 182 11.26 3.84 -6.18
CA GLU A 182 12.48 4.43 -5.65
C GLU A 182 12.27 5.90 -5.26
N ILE A 183 12.75 6.26 -4.06
CA ILE A 183 12.53 7.59 -3.51
C ILE A 183 13.38 8.61 -4.25
N GLU A 184 12.71 9.41 -5.08
CA GLU A 184 13.32 10.53 -5.79
C GLU A 184 12.66 11.86 -5.42
N PRO A 185 13.37 13.00 -5.52
CA PRO A 185 12.81 14.32 -5.25
C PRO A 185 11.53 14.65 -6.05
N ARG A 186 11.35 14.04 -7.23
CA ARG A 186 10.16 14.22 -8.07
C ARG A 186 8.88 13.64 -7.45
N LEU A 187 8.98 12.61 -6.60
CA LEU A 187 7.82 12.04 -5.89
C LEU A 187 7.22 13.01 -4.88
N PHE A 188 8.01 13.96 -4.39
CA PHE A 188 7.53 14.99 -3.46
C PHE A 188 7.03 16.25 -4.18
N SER A 189 6.93 16.22 -5.51
CA SER A 189 6.45 17.37 -6.29
C SER A 189 4.97 17.22 -6.62
N PHE A 190 4.12 18.06 -6.02
CA PHE A 190 2.70 18.14 -6.39
C PHE A 190 2.48 18.66 -7.82
N ASN A 191 3.48 19.30 -8.44
CA ASN A 191 3.43 19.71 -9.85
C ASN A 191 3.83 18.58 -10.83
N ASN A 192 4.28 17.44 -10.33
CA ASN A 192 4.72 16.32 -11.16
C ASN A 192 3.69 15.18 -11.02
N PRO A 193 3.20 14.56 -12.11
CA PRO A 193 2.26 13.44 -12.03
C PRO A 193 2.70 12.29 -11.10
N PHE A 194 4.00 12.07 -10.93
CA PHE A 194 4.54 11.05 -10.03
C PHE A 194 4.34 11.38 -8.53
N GLY A 195 4.21 12.66 -8.17
CA GLY A 195 4.02 13.12 -6.78
C GLY A 195 2.70 13.85 -6.53
N ALA A 196 1.93 14.11 -7.59
CA ALA A 196 0.65 14.80 -7.52
C ALA A 196 -0.43 13.87 -6.97
N CYS A 197 -1.31 14.42 -6.12
CA CYS A 197 -2.50 13.70 -5.70
C CYS A 197 -3.36 13.38 -6.94
N PRO A 198 -3.78 12.11 -7.15
CA PRO A 198 -4.52 11.72 -8.34
C PRO A 198 -5.95 12.29 -8.36
N THR A 199 -6.53 12.59 -7.21
CA THR A 199 -7.90 13.12 -7.10
C THR A 199 -7.97 14.58 -7.57
N CYS A 200 -7.10 15.43 -7.05
CA CYS A 200 -7.09 16.87 -7.35
C CYS A 200 -5.99 17.29 -8.34
N GLY A 201 -5.25 16.33 -8.91
CA GLY A 201 -4.13 16.59 -9.83
C GLY A 201 -3.00 17.41 -9.21
N GLY A 202 -2.83 17.35 -7.89
CA GLY A 202 -1.83 18.15 -7.16
C GLY A 202 -2.22 19.61 -6.90
N LEU A 203 -3.46 20.01 -7.19
CA LEU A 203 -3.98 21.36 -6.89
C LEU A 203 -4.17 21.61 -5.38
N GLY A 204 -4.38 20.54 -4.59
CA GLY A 204 -4.67 20.64 -3.16
C GLY A 204 -6.02 21.27 -2.82
N SER A 205 -6.86 21.52 -3.83
CA SER A 205 -8.21 22.06 -3.69
C SER A 205 -9.12 21.48 -4.76
N GLU A 206 -10.41 21.38 -4.46
CA GLU A 206 -11.46 20.95 -5.38
C GLU A 206 -12.58 21.99 -5.36
N GLN A 207 -13.11 22.32 -6.54
CA GLN A 207 -14.26 23.21 -6.63
C GLN A 207 -15.54 22.42 -6.39
N THR A 208 -16.24 22.77 -5.32
CA THR A 208 -17.54 22.19 -4.97
C THR A 208 -18.58 23.30 -4.87
N ILE A 209 -19.86 22.92 -4.98
CA ILE A 209 -20.95 23.88 -4.80
C ILE A 209 -21.17 24.05 -3.30
N ASP A 210 -20.99 25.28 -2.83
CA ASP A 210 -21.29 25.67 -1.46
C ASP A 210 -22.80 25.94 -1.32
N ALA A 211 -23.44 25.19 -0.42
CA ALA A 211 -24.87 25.32 -0.16
C ALA A 211 -25.23 26.72 0.37
N ASP A 212 -24.35 27.35 1.14
CA ASP A 212 -24.57 28.68 1.71
C ASP A 212 -24.51 29.76 0.62
N LEU A 213 -23.75 29.54 -0.46
CA LEU A 213 -23.77 30.42 -1.64
C LEU A 213 -24.99 30.19 -2.53
N VAL A 214 -25.57 28.98 -2.52
CA VAL A 214 -26.82 28.68 -3.23
C VAL A 214 -28.02 29.30 -2.51
N VAL A 215 -28.01 29.29 -1.18
CA VAL A 215 -29.05 29.90 -0.32
C VAL A 215 -28.42 30.87 0.69
N PRO A 216 -28.09 32.11 0.27
CA PRO A 216 -27.41 33.08 1.13
C PRO A 216 -28.24 33.56 2.32
N ASP A 217 -29.57 33.57 2.17
CA ASP A 217 -30.50 33.93 3.23
C ASP A 217 -31.61 32.86 3.36
N PRO A 218 -31.44 31.90 4.30
CA PRO A 218 -32.42 30.85 4.55
C PRO A 218 -33.79 31.36 5.02
N LYS A 219 -33.89 32.62 5.48
CA LYS A 219 -35.15 33.22 5.95
C LYS A 219 -36.02 33.68 4.79
N LEU A 220 -35.46 33.81 3.58
CA LEU A 220 -36.24 34.14 2.40
C LEU A 220 -37.11 32.95 1.98
N THR A 221 -38.28 33.28 1.45
CA THR A 221 -39.17 32.30 0.82
C THR A 221 -38.66 31.92 -0.57
N LEU A 222 -38.99 30.73 -1.06
CA LEU A 222 -38.63 30.30 -2.41
C LEU A 222 -39.11 31.29 -3.50
N ARG A 223 -40.31 31.89 -3.36
CA ARG A 223 -40.78 32.92 -4.31
C ARG A 223 -39.97 34.20 -4.31
N LYS A 224 -39.48 34.60 -3.14
CA LYS A 224 -38.63 35.79 -2.96
C LYS A 224 -37.18 35.54 -3.37
N GLY A 225 -36.88 34.38 -3.95
CA GLY A 225 -35.56 34.09 -4.51
C GLY A 225 -34.56 33.57 -3.49
N ALA A 226 -35.00 32.76 -2.52
CA ALA A 226 -34.08 32.11 -1.56
C ALA A 226 -32.97 31.31 -2.26
N ILE A 227 -33.26 30.67 -3.39
CA ILE A 227 -32.27 29.98 -4.24
C ILE A 227 -31.65 31.01 -5.20
N ALA A 228 -30.49 31.55 -4.84
CA ALA A 228 -29.87 32.68 -5.52
C ALA A 228 -29.60 32.46 -7.02
N PRO A 229 -29.09 31.29 -7.48
CA PRO A 229 -28.86 31.04 -8.90
C PRO A 229 -30.14 31.05 -9.75
N TRP A 230 -31.30 30.75 -9.15
CA TRP A 230 -32.58 30.66 -9.85
C TRP A 230 -33.38 31.96 -9.75
N ALA A 231 -33.14 32.76 -8.71
CA ALA A 231 -33.86 33.99 -8.40
C ALA A 231 -33.79 35.05 -9.50
N ARG A 232 -32.67 35.13 -10.24
CA ARG A 232 -32.43 36.13 -11.29
C ARG A 232 -32.73 35.65 -12.70
N SER A 233 -33.19 34.41 -12.86
CA SER A 233 -33.52 33.88 -14.19
C SER A 233 -34.79 34.53 -14.73
N THR A 234 -34.75 34.98 -15.98
CA THR A 234 -35.91 35.49 -16.72
C THR A 234 -36.81 34.37 -17.26
N SER A 235 -36.36 33.12 -17.19
CA SER A 235 -37.12 31.95 -17.64
C SER A 235 -38.13 31.51 -16.59
N PRO A 236 -39.41 31.26 -16.97
CA PRO A 236 -40.42 30.74 -16.04
C PRO A 236 -40.12 29.30 -15.59
N TYR A 237 -39.18 28.62 -16.25
CA TYR A 237 -38.81 27.22 -16.01
C TYR A 237 -38.51 26.91 -14.53
N TYR A 238 -37.70 27.72 -13.86
CA TYR A 238 -37.31 27.46 -12.47
C TYR A 238 -38.47 27.65 -11.48
N GLN A 239 -39.31 28.67 -11.71
CA GLN A 239 -40.53 28.88 -10.91
C GLN A 239 -41.54 27.74 -11.10
N GLN A 240 -41.74 27.28 -12.34
CA GLN A 240 -42.59 26.13 -12.64
C GLN A 240 -42.05 24.84 -12.01
N THR A 241 -40.74 24.65 -12.05
CA THR A 241 -40.06 23.51 -11.40
C THR A 241 -40.28 23.52 -9.90
N LEU A 242 -40.06 24.66 -9.23
CA LEU A 242 -40.32 24.80 -7.79
C LEU A 242 -41.80 24.55 -7.45
N ALA A 243 -42.74 25.02 -8.27
CA ALA A 243 -44.16 24.79 -8.09
C ALA A 243 -44.54 23.29 -8.22
N ALA A 244 -43.95 22.60 -9.19
CA ALA A 244 -44.13 21.16 -9.38
C ALA A 244 -43.56 20.36 -8.20
N LEU A 245 -42.35 20.71 -7.74
CA LEU A 245 -41.72 20.11 -6.56
C LEU A 245 -42.56 20.35 -5.31
N GLY A 246 -43.07 21.57 -5.09
CA GLY A 246 -43.97 21.88 -3.98
C GLY A 246 -45.25 21.05 -3.99
N LYS A 247 -45.85 20.80 -5.16
CA LYS A 247 -47.04 19.95 -5.30
C LYS A 247 -46.75 18.47 -4.98
N HIS A 248 -45.56 17.99 -5.36
CA HIS A 248 -45.13 16.61 -5.13
C HIS A 248 -44.74 16.38 -3.66
N TYR A 249 -43.78 17.17 -3.16
CA TYR A 249 -43.21 17.08 -1.82
C TYR A 249 -44.01 17.80 -0.73
N LYS A 250 -45.15 18.42 -1.09
CA LYS A 250 -46.13 19.03 -0.18
C LYS A 250 -45.59 20.22 0.64
N PHE A 251 -44.67 21.01 0.08
CA PHE A 251 -44.25 22.29 0.66
C PHE A 251 -44.83 23.48 -0.11
N ARG A 252 -44.89 24.64 0.53
CA ARG A 252 -45.39 25.89 -0.07
C ARG A 252 -44.20 26.77 -0.46
N LEU A 253 -44.28 27.43 -1.62
CA LEU A 253 -43.22 28.33 -2.09
C LEU A 253 -43.13 29.64 -1.28
N ASP A 254 -44.17 29.93 -0.50
CA ASP A 254 -44.26 31.08 0.42
C ASP A 254 -43.69 30.75 1.81
N THR A 255 -43.19 29.53 2.02
CA THR A 255 -42.45 29.14 3.23
C THR A 255 -40.99 29.58 3.09
N SER A 256 -40.37 30.05 4.17
CA SER A 256 -38.93 30.34 4.21
C SER A 256 -38.13 29.07 3.99
N PHE A 257 -36.95 29.17 3.39
CA PHE A 257 -36.11 27.99 3.09
C PHE A 257 -35.76 27.20 4.35
N GLU A 258 -35.46 27.88 5.46
CA GLU A 258 -35.17 27.25 6.76
C GLU A 258 -36.36 26.51 7.39
N ALA A 259 -37.59 26.83 6.96
CA ALA A 259 -38.82 26.22 7.48
C ALA A 259 -39.39 25.17 6.50
N LEU A 260 -38.66 24.83 5.44
CA LEU A 260 -38.98 23.69 4.59
C LEU A 260 -38.66 22.38 5.34
N PRO A 261 -39.47 21.33 5.13
CA PRO A 261 -39.29 20.03 5.77
C PRO A 261 -38.05 19.27 5.29
#